data_AF-A0A4R6PP83-F1
#
_entry.id   AF-A0A4R6PP83-F1
#
_cell.length_a   1.000
_cell.length_b   1.000
_cell.length_c   1.000
_cell.angle_alpha   90.00
_cell.angle_beta   90.00
_cell.angle_gamma   90.00
#
_symmetry.space_group_name_H-M   'P 1'
#
loop_
_entity.id
_entity.type
_entity.pdbx_description
1 polymer ?
#
loop_
_entity_poly.entity_id
_entity_poly.type
_entity_poly.pdbx_seq_one_letter_code
_entity_poly.pdbx_strand_id
1 'polypeptide(L)'
;MSTFFGRIVGMRADRLVATLLFMQARGRVTAAEVAAELEVSVATARRDLEALSAAGIPVYPQAGRGGGWSLIGGARTDLSGLTAGETRALFLLAGPAAAAAPEVKSALRKLVRALPQTFRADAAAAADAVVVDPARWGRPDPQPPAVLDTLQRAVVDRRRVRIEYARAGQATMRTVDPWGLVEKETIWYLLAGTERGQRTFRLDRIGAVTVLDEPAERPADFDLHTEWSRVVDRMERRRSAVAAQVAVSERLAPILADQQGRNCTLVGRTDDGRVLAEITADTTEMVARQLAGWAGDVELLGPAEVKAELVAIGAELVRANSSQPGEPGR
;
A
#
# COMPACT_ATOMS: atom_id res chain seq x y z
N MET A 1 10.38 14.90 22.86
CA MET A 1 9.63 16.14 22.57
C MET A 1 10.05 17.34 23.42
N SER A 2 10.44 17.18 24.70
CA SER A 2 10.77 18.33 25.58
C SER A 2 12.07 19.08 25.25
N THR A 3 13.06 18.40 24.66
CA THR A 3 14.36 19.00 24.31
C THR A 3 14.32 19.84 23.03
N PHE A 4 13.32 19.58 22.17
CA PHE A 4 13.12 20.28 20.90
C PHE A 4 12.53 21.68 21.12
N PHE A 5 11.51 21.78 21.98
CA PHE A 5 10.91 23.05 22.35
C PHE A 5 11.85 23.91 23.20
N GLY A 6 12.63 23.29 24.11
CA GLY A 6 13.58 23.99 24.98
C GLY A 6 14.71 24.72 24.24
N ARG A 7 15.12 24.25 23.06
CA ARG A 7 16.09 24.96 22.21
C ARG A 7 15.49 26.19 21.52
N ILE A 8 14.19 26.16 21.20
CA ILE A 8 13.45 27.25 20.56
C ILE A 8 13.09 28.35 21.58
N VAL A 9 12.79 27.99 22.83
CA VAL A 9 12.35 28.94 23.89
C VAL A 9 13.45 29.94 24.31
N GLY A 10 14.72 29.69 23.99
CA GLY A 10 15.81 30.66 24.17
C GLY A 10 16.06 31.60 22.99
N MET A 11 15.33 31.43 21.88
CA MET A 11 15.54 32.16 20.61
C MET A 11 14.27 32.94 20.23
N ARG A 12 14.40 34.23 19.89
CA ARG A 12 13.26 35.01 19.42
C ARG A 12 12.90 34.57 18.00
N ALA A 13 11.65 34.15 17.78
CA ALA A 13 11.12 33.79 16.45
C ALA A 13 11.36 34.91 15.42
N ASP A 14 11.29 36.16 15.87
CA ASP A 14 11.60 37.36 15.09
C ASP A 14 13.00 37.30 14.44
N ARG A 15 13.98 36.69 15.13
CA ARG A 15 15.36 36.57 14.64
C ARG A 15 15.52 35.52 13.55
N LEU A 16 14.78 34.41 13.63
CA LEU A 16 14.75 33.40 12.56
C LEU A 16 14.10 33.97 11.30
N VAL A 17 13.00 34.73 11.46
CA VAL A 17 12.35 35.45 10.36
C VAL A 17 13.30 36.49 9.76
N ALA A 18 13.98 37.28 10.58
CA ALA A 18 14.95 38.28 10.11
C ALA A 18 16.13 37.64 9.37
N THR A 19 16.67 36.52 9.89
CA THR A 19 17.73 35.74 9.22
C THR A 19 17.27 35.27 7.84
N LEU A 20 16.04 34.75 7.74
CA LEU A 20 15.47 34.28 6.49
C LEU A 20 15.28 35.41 5.46
N LEU A 21 14.73 36.56 5.89
CA LEU A 21 14.55 37.74 5.03
C LEU A 21 15.89 38.28 4.52
N PHE A 22 16.91 38.31 5.39
CA PHE A 22 18.26 38.73 5.01
C PHE A 22 18.88 37.78 3.98
N MET A 23 18.73 36.47 4.18
CA MET A 23 19.14 35.46 3.20
C MET A 23 18.40 35.60 1.87
N GLN A 24 17.11 35.94 1.89
CA GLN A 24 16.34 36.17 0.67
C GLN A 24 16.84 37.39 -0.12
N ALA A 25 17.21 38.47 0.57
CA ALA A 25 17.70 39.69 -0.07
C ALA A 25 19.11 39.53 -0.68
N ARG A 26 19.99 38.78 -0.01
CA ARG A 26 21.40 38.62 -0.41
C ARG A 26 21.68 37.36 -1.22
N GLY A 27 20.78 36.37 -1.19
CA GLY A 27 20.92 35.05 -1.81
C GLY A 27 21.91 34.13 -1.08
N ARG A 28 23.16 34.59 -0.91
CA ARG A 28 24.22 33.90 -0.15
C ARG A 28 24.77 34.82 0.93
N VAL A 29 24.91 34.28 2.14
CA VAL A 29 25.40 35.01 3.33
C VAL A 29 26.34 34.14 4.15
N THR A 30 27.32 34.70 4.82
CA THR A 30 28.15 34.02 5.81
C THR A 30 27.54 34.17 7.19
N ALA A 31 27.92 33.28 8.13
CA ALA A 31 27.51 33.44 9.52
C ALA A 31 28.04 34.75 10.15
N ALA A 32 29.14 35.30 9.62
CA ALA A 32 29.67 36.60 10.03
C ALA A 32 28.80 37.76 9.52
N GLU A 33 28.30 37.69 8.28
CA GLU A 33 27.37 38.69 7.73
C GLU A 33 26.02 38.67 8.45
N VAL A 34 25.48 37.48 8.74
CA VAL A 34 24.24 37.34 9.53
C VAL A 34 24.44 37.89 10.94
N ALA A 35 25.59 37.63 11.56
CA ALA A 35 25.94 38.16 12.88
C ALA A 35 26.03 39.68 12.90
N ALA A 36 26.64 40.28 11.87
CA ALA A 36 26.75 41.72 11.73
C ALA A 36 25.39 42.39 11.48
N GLU A 37 24.58 41.83 10.59
CA GLU A 37 23.26 42.40 10.25
C GLU A 37 22.28 42.34 11.43
N LEU A 38 22.27 41.24 12.18
CA LEU A 38 21.30 41.02 13.27
C LEU A 38 21.87 41.39 14.64
N GLU A 39 23.06 42.00 14.70
CA GLU A 39 23.75 42.42 15.92
C GLU A 39 23.89 41.29 16.96
N VAL A 40 24.26 40.10 16.50
CA VAL A 40 24.47 38.91 17.35
C VAL A 40 25.89 38.35 17.19
N SER A 41 26.27 37.42 18.06
CA SER A 41 27.55 36.72 17.90
C SER A 41 27.50 35.73 16.72
N VAL A 42 28.65 35.48 16.09
CA VAL A 42 28.79 34.48 15.01
C VAL A 42 28.34 33.08 15.46
N ALA A 43 28.57 32.74 16.73
CA ALA A 43 28.10 31.47 17.30
C ALA A 43 26.56 31.40 17.37
N THR A 44 25.89 32.51 17.67
CA THR A 44 24.42 32.60 17.65
C THR A 44 23.89 32.56 16.22
N ALA A 45 24.49 33.30 15.28
CA ALA A 45 24.11 33.26 13.87
C ALA A 45 24.22 31.85 13.26
N ARG A 46 25.28 31.09 13.58
CA ARG A 46 25.40 29.68 13.18
C ARG A 46 24.27 28.82 13.74
N ARG A 47 23.97 28.98 15.03
CA ARG A 47 22.86 28.25 15.67
C ARG A 47 21.51 28.58 15.03
N ASP A 48 21.28 29.83 14.65
CA ASP A 48 20.05 30.24 13.98
C ASP A 48 19.95 29.65 12.56
N LEU A 49 21.05 29.64 11.78
CA LEU A 49 21.12 29.01 10.45
C LEU A 49 20.90 27.49 10.51
N GLU A 50 21.48 26.83 11.51
CA GLU A 50 21.24 25.41 11.78
C GLU A 50 19.79 25.15 12.21
N ALA A 51 19.19 26.04 13.00
CA ALA A 51 17.79 25.93 13.42
C ALA A 51 16.81 26.08 12.25
N LEU A 52 17.08 26.98 11.29
CA LEU A 52 16.31 27.07 10.05
C LEU A 52 16.37 25.75 9.26
N SER A 53 17.56 25.17 9.12
CA SER A 53 17.74 23.86 8.47
C SER A 53 16.96 22.75 9.19
N ALA A 54 17.03 22.71 10.53
CA ALA A 54 16.29 21.75 11.35
C ALA A 54 14.77 21.95 11.32
N ALA A 55 14.31 23.16 10.99
CA ALA A 55 12.90 23.50 10.80
C ALA A 55 12.37 23.20 9.38
N GLY A 56 13.17 22.54 8.54
CA GLY A 56 12.78 22.18 7.17
C GLY A 56 12.94 23.32 6.15
N ILE A 57 13.53 24.44 6.55
CA ILE A 57 13.84 25.53 5.62
C ILE A 57 15.17 25.18 4.92
N PRO A 58 15.24 25.19 3.57
CA PRO A 58 16.36 24.64 2.82
C PRO A 58 17.59 25.58 2.81
N VAL A 59 18.18 25.77 3.99
CA VAL A 59 19.40 26.53 4.26
C VAL A 59 20.57 25.55 4.39
N TYR A 60 21.61 25.73 3.57
CA TYR A 60 22.75 24.80 3.52
C TYR A 60 24.09 25.51 3.61
N PRO A 61 25.07 24.96 4.35
CA PRO A 61 26.43 25.46 4.36
C PRO A 61 27.20 24.96 3.12
N GLN A 62 27.94 25.87 2.50
CA GLN A 62 28.85 25.59 1.39
C GLN A 62 30.29 25.94 1.82
N ALA A 63 31.17 24.95 1.85
CA ALA A 63 32.57 25.12 2.24
C ALA A 63 33.44 25.67 1.08
N GLY A 64 34.55 26.36 1.42
CA GLY A 64 35.56 26.85 0.46
C GLY A 64 35.74 28.38 0.45
N ARG A 65 36.67 28.88 -0.38
CA ARG A 65 36.84 30.33 -0.63
C ARG A 65 35.59 30.87 -1.33
N GLY A 66 34.91 31.84 -0.72
CA GLY A 66 33.58 32.31 -1.15
C GLY A 66 32.42 31.43 -0.68
N GLY A 67 32.67 30.53 0.28
CA GLY A 67 31.66 29.72 0.96
C GLY A 67 30.75 30.56 1.86
N GLY A 68 29.66 29.94 2.32
CA GLY A 68 28.60 30.61 3.07
C GLY A 68 27.37 29.75 3.14
N TRP A 69 26.27 30.34 3.58
CA TRP A 69 24.95 29.76 3.67
C TRP A 69 24.06 30.36 2.60
N SER A 70 23.27 29.54 1.92
CA SER A 70 22.31 30.01 0.94
C SER A 70 21.01 29.24 1.04
N LEU A 71 19.91 29.91 0.70
CA LEU A 71 18.64 29.26 0.42
C LEU A 71 18.74 28.54 -0.93
N ILE A 72 18.39 27.26 -0.97
CA ILE A 72 18.22 26.58 -2.26
C ILE A 72 17.08 27.27 -3.03
N GLY A 73 17.32 27.63 -4.29
CA GLY A 73 16.29 28.18 -5.19
C GLY A 73 16.17 29.71 -5.23
N GLY A 74 17.08 30.47 -4.61
CA GLY A 74 17.21 31.91 -4.90
C GLY A 74 16.02 32.78 -4.47
N ALA A 75 15.53 32.61 -3.24
CA ALA A 75 14.56 33.51 -2.60
C ALA A 75 13.16 33.60 -3.21
N ARG A 76 12.84 32.81 -4.23
CA ARG A 76 11.46 32.53 -4.61
C ARG A 76 11.07 31.16 -4.09
N THR A 77 9.92 31.12 -3.45
CA THR A 77 9.18 29.93 -3.05
C THR A 77 8.96 29.03 -4.26
N ASP A 78 9.97 28.24 -4.62
CA ASP A 78 9.86 27.22 -5.63
C ASP A 78 9.17 26.02 -5.00
N LEU A 79 8.16 25.50 -5.72
CA LEU A 79 7.13 24.57 -5.26
C LEU A 79 7.64 23.16 -4.92
N SER A 80 8.55 23.02 -3.97
CA SER A 80 8.68 21.72 -3.32
C SER A 80 8.72 21.81 -1.82
N GLY A 81 9.57 22.64 -1.20
CA GLY A 81 9.84 22.45 0.24
C GLY A 81 10.25 21.01 0.58
N LEU A 82 10.50 20.17 -0.44
CA LEU A 82 10.84 18.76 -0.32
C LEU A 82 12.35 18.73 -0.20
N THR A 83 12.80 18.07 0.84
CA THR A 83 14.18 17.67 1.00
C THR A 83 14.58 16.71 -0.14
N ALA A 84 15.89 16.54 -0.34
CA ALA A 84 16.40 15.53 -1.27
C ALA A 84 15.90 14.12 -0.94
N GLY A 85 15.73 13.81 0.36
CA GLY A 85 15.19 12.53 0.83
C GLY A 85 13.73 12.33 0.45
N GLU A 86 12.88 13.32 0.69
CA GLU A 86 11.45 13.25 0.32
C GLU A 86 11.25 13.19 -1.20
N THR A 87 12.06 13.95 -1.95
CA THR A 87 12.08 13.88 -3.41
C THR A 87 12.43 12.46 -3.87
N ARG A 88 13.53 11.89 -3.36
CA ARG A 88 13.94 10.53 -3.71
C ARG A 88 12.86 9.50 -3.38
N ALA A 89 12.25 9.59 -2.20
CA ALA A 89 11.19 8.68 -1.78
C ALA A 89 9.94 8.77 -2.68
N LEU A 90 9.51 9.99 -3.04
CA LEU A 90 8.39 10.20 -3.95
C LEU A 90 8.65 9.58 -5.33
N PHE A 91 9.85 9.78 -5.88
CA PHE A 91 10.20 9.25 -7.20
C PHE A 91 10.35 7.72 -7.19
N LEU A 92 10.91 7.13 -6.13
CA LEU A 92 10.94 5.67 -5.95
C LEU A 92 9.53 5.06 -5.92
N LEU A 93 8.57 5.77 -5.32
CA LEU A 93 7.18 5.30 -5.21
C LEU A 93 6.39 5.49 -6.52
N ALA A 94 6.51 6.65 -7.16
CA ALA A 94 5.70 7.02 -8.32
C ALA A 94 6.31 6.58 -9.66
N GLY A 95 7.63 6.37 -9.72
CA GLY A 95 8.36 5.91 -10.89
C GLY A 95 7.78 4.65 -11.53
N PRO A 96 7.57 3.56 -10.76
CA PRO A 96 6.97 2.33 -11.28
C PRO A 96 5.62 2.54 -11.97
N ALA A 97 4.78 3.45 -11.46
CA ALA A 97 3.47 3.74 -12.01
C ALA A 97 3.51 4.55 -13.32
N ALA A 98 4.62 5.24 -13.61
CA ALA A 98 4.75 6.11 -14.78
C ALA A 98 4.75 5.34 -16.12
N ALA A 99 5.06 4.04 -16.11
CA ALA A 99 4.99 3.20 -17.31
C ALA A 99 3.54 2.96 -17.75
N ALA A 100 2.61 2.83 -16.79
CA ALA A 100 1.21 2.50 -17.03
C ALA A 100 0.27 3.73 -17.01
N ALA A 101 0.71 4.86 -16.43
CA ALA A 101 -0.12 6.07 -16.25
C ALA A 101 0.54 7.32 -16.88
N PRO A 102 0.10 7.76 -18.08
CA PRO A 102 0.65 8.93 -18.78
C PRO A 102 0.63 10.22 -17.95
N GLU A 103 -0.41 10.42 -17.14
CA GLU A 103 -0.60 11.58 -16.26
C GLU A 103 0.45 11.60 -15.16
N VAL A 104 0.76 10.44 -14.56
CA VAL A 104 1.83 10.29 -13.56
C VAL A 104 3.18 10.58 -14.20
N LYS A 105 3.45 10.02 -15.40
CA LYS A 105 4.68 10.31 -16.16
C LYS A 105 4.82 11.80 -16.48
N SER A 106 3.73 12.45 -16.87
CA SER A 106 3.68 13.89 -17.11
C SER A 106 3.95 14.69 -15.83
N ALA A 107 3.32 14.31 -14.71
CA ALA A 107 3.52 14.93 -13.40
C ALA A 107 4.97 14.80 -12.92
N LEU A 108 5.57 13.61 -12.99
CA LEU A 108 6.97 13.40 -12.63
C LEU A 108 7.91 14.25 -13.49
N ARG A 109 7.71 14.32 -14.81
CA ARG A 109 8.52 15.21 -15.67
C ARG A 109 8.40 16.68 -15.28
N LYS A 110 7.20 17.14 -14.89
CA LYS A 110 6.99 18.51 -14.41
C LYS A 110 7.70 18.74 -13.08
N LEU A 111 7.61 17.77 -12.15
CA LEU A 111 8.30 17.82 -10.86
C LEU A 111 9.82 17.86 -11.03
N VAL A 112 10.41 17.03 -11.90
CA VAL A 112 11.86 17.08 -12.19
C VAL A 112 12.29 18.47 -12.67
N ARG A 113 11.48 19.15 -13.50
CA ARG A 113 11.79 20.50 -13.98
C ARG A 113 11.71 21.55 -12.88
N ALA A 114 10.82 21.37 -11.92
CA ALA A 114 10.66 22.24 -10.75
C ALA A 114 11.73 21.99 -9.66
N LEU A 115 12.44 20.86 -9.71
CA LEU A 115 13.51 20.58 -8.74
C LEU A 115 14.77 21.42 -9.00
N PRO A 116 15.51 21.79 -7.93
CA PRO A 116 16.87 22.30 -8.02
C PRO A 116 17.75 21.39 -8.87
N GLN A 117 18.63 21.98 -9.67
CA GLN A 117 19.44 21.25 -10.64
C GLN A 117 20.28 20.12 -10.01
N THR A 118 20.70 20.29 -8.75
CA THR A 118 21.45 19.30 -7.97
C THR A 118 20.69 18.01 -7.69
N PHE A 119 19.35 18.01 -7.71
CA PHE A 119 18.52 16.86 -7.33
C PHE A 119 17.92 16.13 -8.54
N ARG A 120 17.98 16.72 -9.74
CA ARG A 120 17.28 16.20 -10.92
C ARG A 120 17.78 14.82 -11.35
N ALA A 121 19.11 14.63 -11.34
CA ALA A 121 19.72 13.36 -11.73
C ALA A 121 19.33 12.24 -10.76
N ASP A 122 19.41 12.50 -9.46
CA ASP A 122 19.01 11.57 -8.40
C ASP A 122 17.52 11.23 -8.46
N ALA A 123 16.65 12.22 -8.73
CA ALA A 123 15.21 12.01 -8.86
C ALA A 123 14.87 11.16 -10.09
N ALA A 124 15.50 11.41 -11.23
CA ALA A 124 15.33 10.59 -12.43
C ALA A 124 15.79 9.15 -12.20
N ALA A 125 16.98 8.97 -11.64
CA ALA A 125 17.50 7.64 -11.30
C ALA A 125 16.59 6.90 -10.32
N ALA A 126 16.01 7.61 -9.34
CA ALA A 126 15.05 7.04 -8.40
C ALA A 126 13.75 6.54 -9.07
N ALA A 127 13.22 7.27 -10.06
CA ALA A 127 12.03 6.82 -10.79
C ALA A 127 12.27 5.58 -11.65
N ASP A 128 13.49 5.41 -12.15
CA ASP A 128 13.87 4.28 -13.00
C ASP A 128 14.42 3.08 -12.19
N ALA A 129 14.58 3.21 -10.86
CA ALA A 129 15.24 2.21 -10.02
C ALA A 129 14.36 1.01 -9.65
N VAL A 130 13.03 1.11 -9.78
CA VAL A 130 12.08 0.10 -9.32
C VAL A 130 11.10 -0.25 -10.42
N VAL A 131 10.84 -1.55 -10.59
CA VAL A 131 9.73 -2.07 -11.39
C VAL A 131 8.77 -2.76 -10.43
N VAL A 132 7.49 -2.40 -10.52
CA VAL A 132 6.40 -3.11 -9.84
C VAL A 132 5.69 -3.93 -10.88
N ASP A 133 5.91 -5.25 -10.83
CA ASP A 133 5.21 -6.22 -11.68
C ASP A 133 4.09 -6.88 -10.85
N PRO A 134 2.81 -6.52 -11.10
CA PRO A 134 1.68 -7.13 -10.39
C PRO A 134 1.33 -8.53 -10.92
N ALA A 135 1.92 -8.98 -12.03
CA ALA A 135 1.62 -10.27 -12.62
C ALA A 135 2.13 -11.41 -11.74
N ARG A 136 1.39 -12.51 -11.72
CA ARG A 136 1.87 -13.79 -11.17
C ARG A 136 2.41 -14.63 -12.31
N TRP A 137 3.49 -15.37 -12.06
CA TRP A 137 4.02 -16.32 -13.03
C TRP A 137 2.92 -17.22 -13.60
N GLY A 138 2.84 -17.28 -14.94
CA GLY A 138 1.85 -18.09 -15.65
C GLY A 138 0.41 -17.54 -15.65
N ARG A 139 0.18 -16.30 -15.18
CA ARG A 139 -1.11 -15.62 -15.29
C ARG A 139 -1.01 -14.38 -16.17
N PRO A 140 -2.10 -14.02 -16.88
CA PRO A 140 -2.14 -12.78 -17.63
C PRO A 140 -2.06 -11.57 -16.69
N ASP A 141 -1.55 -10.46 -17.23
CA ASP A 141 -1.45 -9.21 -16.48
C ASP A 141 -2.83 -8.76 -16.00
N PRO A 142 -2.98 -8.44 -14.70
CA PRO A 142 -4.23 -7.93 -14.18
C PRO A 142 -4.54 -6.57 -14.83
N GLN A 143 -5.68 -6.48 -15.50
CA GLN A 143 -6.16 -5.21 -16.05
C GLN A 143 -6.98 -4.46 -14.99
N PRO A 144 -6.76 -3.15 -14.80
CA PRO A 144 -7.61 -2.34 -13.94
C PRO A 144 -9.09 -2.43 -14.37
N PRO A 145 -10.04 -2.50 -13.44
CA PRO A 145 -11.46 -2.48 -13.78
C PRO A 145 -11.85 -1.18 -14.49
N ALA A 146 -12.67 -1.26 -15.56
CA ALA A 146 -13.07 -0.09 -16.36
C ALA A 146 -13.77 1.03 -15.55
N VAL A 147 -14.32 0.69 -14.38
CA VAL A 147 -15.02 1.62 -13.48
C VAL A 147 -14.09 2.33 -12.49
N LEU A 148 -12.80 1.98 -12.44
CA LEU A 148 -11.85 2.45 -11.43
C LEU A 148 -11.72 3.98 -11.41
N ASP A 149 -11.42 4.60 -12.54
CA ASP A 149 -11.21 6.06 -12.63
C ASP A 149 -12.46 6.86 -12.24
N THR A 150 -13.64 6.33 -12.57
CA THR A 150 -14.93 6.94 -12.21
C THR A 150 -15.16 6.86 -10.70
N LEU A 151 -14.86 5.72 -10.08
CA LEU A 151 -14.98 5.55 -8.63
C LEU A 151 -13.92 6.33 -7.85
N GLN A 152 -12.68 6.43 -8.37
CA GLN A 152 -11.63 7.27 -7.77
C GLN A 152 -12.08 8.73 -7.69
N ARG A 153 -12.60 9.27 -8.80
CA ARG A 153 -13.17 10.62 -8.82
C ARG A 153 -14.33 10.76 -7.84
N ALA A 154 -15.29 9.83 -7.84
CA ALA A 154 -16.42 9.88 -6.92
C ALA A 154 -16.02 9.84 -5.43
N VAL A 155 -14.98 9.08 -5.07
CA VAL A 155 -14.41 9.06 -3.70
C VAL A 155 -13.78 10.41 -3.35
N VAL A 156 -12.98 10.98 -4.25
CA VAL A 156 -12.30 12.27 -4.06
C VAL A 156 -13.31 13.41 -3.95
N ASP A 157 -14.26 13.46 -4.88
CA ASP A 157 -15.28 14.51 -4.98
C ASP A 157 -16.43 14.34 -3.97
N ARG A 158 -16.41 13.25 -3.18
CA ARG A 158 -17.46 12.89 -2.21
C ARG A 158 -18.85 12.88 -2.85
N ARG A 159 -18.98 12.15 -3.95
CA ARG A 159 -20.24 12.02 -4.71
C ARG A 159 -20.82 10.62 -4.57
N ARG A 160 -22.12 10.55 -4.29
CA ARG A 160 -22.85 9.29 -4.21
C ARG A 160 -22.85 8.62 -5.58
N VAL A 161 -22.80 7.29 -5.60
CA VAL A 161 -22.80 6.52 -6.86
C VAL A 161 -23.89 5.47 -6.86
N ARG A 162 -24.44 5.22 -8.04
CA ARG A 162 -25.27 4.06 -8.32
C ARG A 162 -24.44 3.04 -9.09
N ILE A 163 -24.36 1.82 -8.58
CA ILE A 163 -23.58 0.72 -9.16
C ILE A 163 -24.50 -0.42 -9.60
N GLU A 164 -24.22 -1.01 -10.75
CA GLU A 164 -24.76 -2.30 -11.15
C GLU A 164 -23.82 -3.40 -10.65
N TYR A 165 -24.22 -4.12 -9.61
CA TYR A 165 -23.37 -5.10 -8.93
C TYR A 165 -23.86 -6.53 -9.14
N ALA A 166 -22.99 -7.36 -9.74
CA ALA A 166 -23.25 -8.77 -9.99
C ALA A 166 -22.79 -9.65 -8.81
N ARG A 167 -23.70 -10.49 -8.30
CA ARG A 167 -23.39 -11.50 -7.29
C ARG A 167 -24.23 -12.75 -7.52
N ALA A 168 -23.58 -13.92 -7.51
CA ALA A 168 -24.24 -15.22 -7.69
C ALA A 168 -25.11 -15.28 -8.96
N GLY A 169 -24.61 -14.73 -10.07
CA GLY A 169 -25.32 -14.71 -11.35
C GLY A 169 -26.42 -13.65 -11.49
N GLN A 170 -26.70 -12.85 -10.45
CA GLN A 170 -27.72 -11.80 -10.48
C GLN A 170 -27.09 -10.41 -10.37
N ALA A 171 -27.45 -9.53 -11.30
CA ALA A 171 -27.10 -8.11 -11.25
C ALA A 171 -28.15 -7.33 -10.45
N THR A 172 -27.69 -6.47 -9.55
CA THR A 172 -28.55 -5.63 -8.69
C THR A 172 -28.07 -4.19 -8.72
N MET A 173 -29.01 -3.25 -8.85
CA MET A 173 -28.69 -1.83 -8.70
C MET A 173 -28.56 -1.46 -7.23
N ARG A 174 -27.52 -0.71 -6.89
CA ARG A 174 -27.26 -0.27 -5.51
C ARG A 174 -26.80 1.17 -5.52
N THR A 175 -27.43 2.00 -4.69
CA THR A 175 -26.93 3.35 -4.40
C THR A 175 -26.05 3.28 -3.16
N VAL A 176 -24.84 3.81 -3.25
CA VAL A 176 -23.84 3.71 -2.18
C VAL A 176 -23.05 5.01 -2.04
N ASP A 177 -22.60 5.28 -0.82
CA ASP A 177 -21.70 6.38 -0.49
C ASP A 177 -20.24 5.89 -0.56
N PRO A 178 -19.47 6.21 -1.61
CA PRO A 178 -18.12 5.66 -1.77
C PRO A 178 -17.17 6.28 -0.75
N TRP A 179 -16.57 5.44 0.12
CA TRP A 179 -15.69 5.90 1.19
C TRP A 179 -14.22 5.79 0.85
N GLY A 180 -13.81 4.74 0.15
CA GLY A 180 -12.42 4.55 -0.26
C GLY A 180 -12.21 3.30 -1.10
N LEU A 181 -11.11 3.30 -1.84
CA LEU A 181 -10.71 2.20 -2.72
C LEU A 181 -9.47 1.51 -2.17
N VAL A 182 -9.44 0.19 -2.25
CA VAL A 182 -8.32 -0.63 -1.80
C VAL A 182 -7.98 -1.66 -2.85
N GLU A 183 -6.69 -1.75 -3.19
CA GLU A 183 -6.16 -2.87 -3.95
C GLU A 183 -5.61 -3.93 -3.00
N LYS A 184 -6.12 -5.16 -3.07
CA LYS A 184 -5.58 -6.32 -2.35
C LYS A 184 -5.38 -7.47 -3.33
N GLU A 185 -4.13 -7.90 -3.49
CA GLU A 185 -3.73 -8.96 -4.43
C GLU A 185 -4.29 -8.73 -5.83
N THR A 186 -4.02 -7.55 -6.41
CA THR A 186 -4.48 -7.12 -7.75
C THR A 186 -5.99 -7.01 -7.93
N ILE A 187 -6.78 -7.21 -6.87
CA ILE A 187 -8.23 -7.03 -6.88
C ILE A 187 -8.56 -5.71 -6.19
N TRP A 188 -9.33 -4.89 -6.89
CA TRP A 188 -9.84 -3.63 -6.35
C TRP A 188 -11.15 -3.82 -5.60
N TYR A 189 -11.24 -3.17 -4.44
CA TYR A 189 -12.39 -3.14 -3.55
C TYR A 189 -12.82 -1.70 -3.28
N LEU A 190 -14.13 -1.45 -3.29
CA LEU A 190 -14.75 -0.23 -2.80
C LEU A 190 -15.32 -0.49 -1.41
N LEU A 191 -14.88 0.28 -0.41
CA LEU A 191 -15.60 0.42 0.85
C LEU A 191 -16.61 1.53 0.69
N ALA A 192 -17.86 1.26 1.04
CA ALA A 192 -18.93 2.22 0.88
C ALA A 192 -20.00 2.11 1.97
N GLY A 193 -20.61 3.25 2.28
CA GLY A 193 -21.82 3.34 3.07
C GLY A 193 -23.02 2.89 2.26
N THR A 194 -23.94 2.20 2.92
CA THR A 194 -25.24 1.82 2.37
C THR A 194 -26.29 2.01 3.46
N GLU A 195 -27.57 1.94 3.10
CA GLU A 195 -28.68 1.93 4.07
C GLU A 195 -28.53 0.83 5.14
N ARG A 196 -27.77 -0.23 4.86
CA ARG A 196 -27.52 -1.35 5.79
C ARG A 196 -26.17 -1.24 6.49
N GLY A 197 -25.56 -0.06 6.49
CA GLY A 197 -24.23 0.23 6.99
C GLY A 197 -23.11 -0.07 5.98
N GLN A 198 -21.87 -0.15 6.48
CA GLN A 198 -20.68 -0.37 5.67
C GLN A 198 -20.74 -1.68 4.86
N ARG A 199 -20.40 -1.61 3.58
CA ARG A 199 -20.25 -2.78 2.70
C ARG A 199 -18.98 -2.66 1.87
N THR A 200 -18.51 -3.81 1.40
CA THR A 200 -17.35 -3.93 0.52
C THR A 200 -17.81 -4.52 -0.81
N PHE A 201 -17.43 -3.87 -1.91
CA PHE A 201 -17.77 -4.27 -3.28
C PHE A 201 -16.48 -4.55 -4.05
N ARG A 202 -16.39 -5.69 -4.74
CA ARG A 202 -15.29 -5.92 -5.68
C ARG A 202 -15.57 -5.19 -6.98
N LEU A 203 -14.61 -4.44 -7.49
CA LEU A 203 -14.81 -3.65 -8.71
C LEU A 203 -14.97 -4.52 -9.97
N ASP A 204 -14.36 -5.71 -10.00
CA ASP A 204 -14.52 -6.69 -11.08
C ASP A 204 -15.95 -7.25 -11.22
N ARG A 205 -16.82 -7.00 -10.23
CA ARG A 205 -18.23 -7.37 -10.23
C ARG A 205 -19.17 -6.19 -10.50
N ILE A 206 -18.62 -5.00 -10.73
CA ILE A 206 -19.40 -3.81 -11.07
C ILE A 206 -19.45 -3.69 -12.59
N GLY A 207 -20.62 -3.90 -13.17
CA GLY A 207 -20.83 -3.77 -14.62
C GLY A 207 -20.89 -2.32 -15.07
N ALA A 208 -21.51 -1.45 -14.27
CA ALA A 208 -21.68 -0.03 -14.56
C ALA A 208 -21.69 0.82 -13.30
N VAL A 209 -21.25 2.08 -13.43
CA VAL A 209 -21.28 3.10 -12.37
C VAL A 209 -21.87 4.38 -12.94
N THR A 210 -22.81 4.97 -12.20
CA THR A 210 -23.35 6.31 -12.45
C THR A 210 -23.08 7.19 -11.24
N VAL A 211 -22.37 8.30 -11.44
CA VAL A 211 -22.17 9.32 -10.40
C VAL A 211 -23.45 10.16 -10.27
N LEU A 212 -23.92 10.35 -9.05
CA LEU A 212 -25.13 11.11 -8.75
C LEU A 212 -24.80 12.53 -8.31
N ASP A 213 -25.76 13.45 -8.44
CA ASP A 213 -25.68 14.84 -7.97
C ASP A 213 -25.85 15.02 -6.45
N GLU A 214 -25.93 13.91 -5.73
CA GLU A 214 -26.00 13.88 -4.28
C GLU A 214 -24.60 13.77 -3.65
N PRO A 215 -24.33 14.48 -2.53
CA PRO A 215 -23.11 14.30 -1.76
C PRO A 215 -23.10 12.91 -1.11
N ALA A 216 -21.91 12.31 -1.04
CA ALA A 216 -21.70 11.05 -0.34
C ALA A 216 -21.55 11.29 1.16
N GLU A 217 -22.29 10.54 1.96
CA GLU A 217 -22.11 10.53 3.41
C GLU A 217 -20.93 9.62 3.80
N ARG A 218 -19.87 10.19 4.36
CA ARG A 218 -18.73 9.44 4.91
C ARG A 218 -18.51 9.86 6.37
N PRO A 219 -18.32 8.90 7.31
CA PRO A 219 -18.04 9.22 8.71
C PRO A 219 -16.85 10.17 8.85
N ALA A 220 -16.95 11.15 9.75
CA ALA A 220 -15.96 12.21 9.92
C ALA A 220 -14.60 11.68 10.39
N ASP A 221 -14.61 10.62 11.20
CA ASP A 221 -13.46 9.91 11.75
C ASP A 221 -13.02 8.71 10.90
N PHE A 222 -13.56 8.56 9.68
CA PHE A 222 -13.23 7.43 8.82
C PHE A 222 -11.76 7.44 8.39
N ASP A 223 -11.04 6.39 8.78
CA ASP A 223 -9.72 6.03 8.29
C ASP A 223 -9.78 4.75 7.43
N LEU A 224 -9.38 4.87 6.15
CA LEU A 224 -9.49 3.77 5.19
C LEU A 224 -8.64 2.57 5.60
N HIS A 225 -7.44 2.82 6.12
CA HIS A 225 -6.49 1.78 6.47
C HIS A 225 -6.99 0.94 7.66
N THR A 226 -7.50 1.61 8.69
CA THR A 226 -8.10 0.99 9.88
C THR A 226 -9.34 0.19 9.52
N GLU A 227 -10.26 0.78 8.74
CA GLU A 227 -11.48 0.06 8.32
C GLU A 227 -11.18 -1.12 7.41
N TRP A 228 -10.20 -0.99 6.51
CA TRP A 228 -9.78 -2.12 5.69
C TRP A 228 -9.17 -3.25 6.52
N SER A 229 -8.33 -2.92 7.49
CA SER A 229 -7.76 -3.91 8.41
C SER A 229 -8.85 -4.69 9.15
N ARG A 230 -9.91 -4.01 9.63
CA ARG A 230 -11.07 -4.67 10.24
C ARG A 230 -11.84 -5.58 9.27
N VAL A 231 -11.95 -5.17 8.00
CA VAL A 231 -12.56 -6.01 6.94
C VAL A 231 -11.71 -7.25 6.71
N VAL A 232 -10.39 -7.10 6.58
CA VAL A 232 -9.45 -8.20 6.44
C VAL A 232 -9.58 -9.16 7.63
N ASP A 233 -9.46 -8.68 8.86
CA ASP A 233 -9.54 -9.53 10.06
C ASP A 233 -10.86 -10.30 10.15
N ARG A 234 -11.98 -9.67 9.78
CA ARG A 234 -13.30 -10.33 9.75
C ARG A 234 -13.36 -11.41 8.69
N MET A 235 -12.79 -11.16 7.52
CA MET A 235 -12.72 -12.12 6.43
C MET A 235 -11.79 -13.28 6.77
N GLU A 236 -10.63 -13.00 7.38
CA GLU A 236 -9.70 -14.06 7.82
C GLU A 236 -10.32 -14.90 8.94
N ARG A 237 -10.97 -14.30 9.95
CA ARG A 237 -11.72 -15.08 10.96
C ARG A 237 -12.78 -16.00 10.35
N ARG A 238 -13.47 -15.54 9.31
CA ARG A 238 -14.43 -16.37 8.57
C ARG A 238 -13.74 -17.46 7.76
N ARG A 239 -12.57 -17.17 7.21
CA ARG A 239 -11.71 -18.10 6.46
C ARG A 239 -10.94 -19.08 7.33
N SER A 240 -10.94 -18.93 8.64
CA SER A 240 -10.30 -19.87 9.58
C SER A 240 -11.33 -20.47 10.55
N ALA A 241 -12.58 -20.63 10.12
CA ALA A 241 -13.66 -21.15 10.96
C ALA A 241 -13.48 -22.65 11.30
N VAL A 242 -12.78 -23.39 10.45
CA VAL A 242 -12.42 -24.79 10.65
C VAL A 242 -10.90 -24.90 10.68
N ALA A 243 -10.38 -25.63 11.66
CA ALA A 243 -8.96 -25.95 11.78
C ALA A 243 -8.77 -27.48 11.74
N ALA A 244 -7.82 -27.93 10.94
CA ALA A 244 -7.44 -29.34 10.81
C ALA A 244 -5.97 -29.54 11.13
N GLN A 245 -5.67 -30.59 11.90
CA GLN A 245 -4.31 -30.99 12.21
C GLN A 245 -3.83 -31.99 11.17
N VAL A 246 -2.66 -31.73 10.61
CA VAL A 246 -2.02 -32.60 9.64
C VAL A 246 -0.59 -32.92 10.04
N ALA A 247 -0.12 -34.10 9.68
CA ALA A 247 1.28 -34.50 9.77
C ALA A 247 1.88 -34.58 8.36
N VAL A 248 3.03 -33.95 8.17
CA VAL A 248 3.73 -33.87 6.89
C VAL A 248 5.23 -34.11 7.09
N SER A 249 5.91 -34.68 6.10
CA SER A 249 7.37 -34.86 6.19
C SER A 249 8.10 -33.51 6.32
N GLU A 250 9.24 -33.50 7.00
CA GLU A 250 10.08 -32.29 7.17
C GLU A 250 10.46 -31.65 5.84
N ARG A 251 10.64 -32.47 4.78
CA ARG A 251 10.94 -31.99 3.43
C ARG A 251 9.80 -31.18 2.82
N LEU A 252 8.55 -31.58 3.07
CA LEU A 252 7.37 -30.98 2.43
C LEU A 252 6.72 -29.89 3.28
N ALA A 253 6.98 -29.85 4.59
CA ALA A 253 6.48 -28.82 5.50
C ALA A 253 6.66 -27.37 5.01
N PRO A 254 7.84 -26.93 4.51
CA PRO A 254 8.00 -25.55 4.01
C PRO A 254 7.20 -25.30 2.72
N ILE A 255 7.03 -26.32 1.87
CA ILE A 255 6.25 -26.21 0.63
C ILE A 255 4.75 -26.10 0.97
N LEU A 256 4.28 -26.90 1.92
CA LEU A 256 2.92 -26.83 2.43
C LEU A 256 2.64 -25.45 3.05
N ALA A 257 3.54 -24.95 3.89
CA ALA A 257 3.40 -23.64 4.50
C ALA A 257 3.37 -22.50 3.48
N ASP A 258 4.23 -22.54 2.46
CA ASP A 258 4.23 -21.53 1.38
C ASP A 258 2.94 -21.57 0.55
N GLN A 259 2.50 -22.77 0.14
CA GLN A 259 1.29 -22.94 -0.67
C GLN A 259 0.02 -22.53 0.06
N GLN A 260 -0.09 -22.84 1.36
CA GLN A 260 -1.26 -22.51 2.18
C GLN A 260 -1.16 -21.09 2.77
N GLY A 261 0.03 -20.48 2.74
CA GLY A 261 0.30 -19.16 3.27
C GLY A 261 -0.13 -19.02 4.73
N ARG A 262 -0.91 -17.97 5.02
CA ARG A 262 -1.38 -17.66 6.39
C ARG A 262 -2.37 -18.68 6.96
N ASN A 263 -2.89 -19.59 6.14
CA ASN A 263 -3.81 -20.62 6.58
C ASN A 263 -3.09 -21.85 7.15
N CYS A 264 -1.76 -21.90 7.12
CA CYS A 264 -0.95 -22.96 7.69
C CYS A 264 -0.06 -22.44 8.82
N THR A 265 -0.18 -23.06 9.99
CA THR A 265 0.72 -22.83 11.12
C THR A 265 1.47 -24.11 11.45
N LEU A 266 2.80 -24.08 11.51
CA LEU A 266 3.59 -25.22 11.97
C LEU A 266 3.55 -25.23 13.51
N VAL A 267 2.96 -26.28 14.09
CA VAL A 267 2.64 -26.34 15.53
C VAL A 267 3.58 -27.23 16.32
N GLY A 268 4.40 -28.04 15.65
CA GLY A 268 5.38 -28.90 16.33
C GLY A 268 5.83 -30.07 15.48
N ARG A 269 6.17 -31.17 16.15
CA ARG A 269 6.54 -32.44 15.54
C ARG A 269 5.79 -33.60 16.21
N THR A 270 5.52 -34.64 15.45
CA THR A 270 5.08 -35.94 15.95
C THR A 270 6.26 -36.74 16.51
N ASP A 271 5.97 -37.80 17.26
CA ASP A 271 6.98 -38.70 17.83
C ASP A 271 7.83 -39.42 16.76
N ASP A 272 7.28 -39.61 15.56
CA ASP A 272 7.96 -40.20 14.41
C ASP A 272 8.78 -39.19 13.58
N GLY A 273 8.89 -37.94 14.05
CA GLY A 273 9.73 -36.90 13.46
C GLY A 273 9.08 -36.10 12.33
N ARG A 274 7.83 -36.38 11.96
CA ARG A 274 7.06 -35.55 11.01
C ARG A 274 6.69 -34.21 11.64
N VAL A 275 6.46 -33.22 10.79
CA VAL A 275 6.05 -31.88 11.20
C VAL A 275 4.53 -31.85 11.35
N LEU A 276 4.06 -31.35 12.49
CA LEU A 276 2.65 -31.07 12.71
C LEU A 276 2.33 -29.67 12.20
N ALA A 277 1.28 -29.57 11.41
CA ALA A 277 0.74 -28.30 10.93
C ALA A 277 -0.76 -28.21 11.21
N GLU A 278 -1.23 -27.01 11.46
CA GLU A 278 -2.65 -26.67 11.51
C GLU A 278 -3.02 -25.94 10.22
N ILE A 279 -4.00 -26.48 9.49
CA ILE A 279 -4.55 -25.92 8.25
C ILE A 279 -5.96 -25.39 8.53
N THR A 280 -6.22 -24.14 8.14
CA THR A 280 -7.50 -23.48 8.39
C THR A 280 -8.25 -23.11 7.11
N ALA A 281 -9.57 -23.27 7.12
CA ALA A 281 -10.46 -22.82 6.03
C ALA A 281 -11.85 -22.39 6.55
N ASP A 282 -12.69 -21.86 5.66
CA ASP A 282 -14.04 -21.39 6.00
C ASP A 282 -15.04 -22.53 6.25
N THR A 283 -14.75 -23.72 5.73
CA THR A 283 -15.61 -24.91 5.78
C THR A 283 -14.77 -26.18 5.83
N THR A 284 -15.36 -27.27 6.35
CA THR A 284 -14.72 -28.60 6.37
C THR A 284 -14.38 -29.08 4.96
N GLU A 285 -15.30 -28.84 4.02
CA GLU A 285 -15.13 -29.15 2.60
C GLU A 285 -13.93 -28.42 2.00
N MET A 286 -13.75 -27.13 2.29
CA MET A 286 -12.63 -26.35 1.77
C MET A 286 -11.28 -26.85 2.30
N VAL A 287 -11.19 -27.19 3.59
CA VAL A 287 -9.97 -27.82 4.14
C VAL A 287 -9.68 -29.13 3.39
N ALA A 288 -10.69 -29.99 3.21
CA ALA A 288 -10.51 -31.25 2.51
C ALA A 288 -10.06 -31.04 1.06
N ARG A 289 -10.64 -30.09 0.32
CA ARG A 289 -10.22 -29.72 -1.04
C ARG A 289 -8.78 -29.22 -1.10
N GLN A 290 -8.33 -28.42 -0.13
CA GLN A 290 -6.94 -27.95 -0.04
C GLN A 290 -5.95 -29.10 0.19
N LEU A 291 -6.36 -30.11 0.97
CA LEU A 291 -5.53 -31.27 1.29
C LEU A 291 -5.53 -32.35 0.19
N ALA A 292 -6.62 -32.48 -0.58
CA ALA A 292 -6.78 -33.53 -1.58
C ALA A 292 -5.64 -33.59 -2.61
N GLY A 293 -5.11 -32.42 -3.02
CA GLY A 293 -4.00 -32.34 -3.97
C GLY A 293 -2.65 -32.87 -3.44
N TRP A 294 -2.53 -33.06 -2.13
CA TRP A 294 -1.33 -33.62 -1.48
C TRP A 294 -1.36 -35.14 -1.37
N ALA A 295 -2.51 -35.77 -1.63
CA ALA A 295 -2.68 -37.22 -1.57
C ALA A 295 -2.06 -37.84 -0.30
N GLY A 296 -1.19 -38.84 -0.45
CA GLY A 296 -0.54 -39.54 0.66
C GLY A 296 0.62 -38.79 1.33
N ASP A 297 1.02 -37.62 0.82
CA ASP A 297 2.14 -36.86 1.37
C ASP A 297 1.78 -36.09 2.65
N VAL A 298 0.48 -35.89 2.91
CA VAL A 298 -0.06 -35.22 4.08
C VAL A 298 -1.09 -36.11 4.76
N GLU A 299 -0.81 -36.49 6.02
CA GLU A 299 -1.74 -37.26 6.83
C GLU A 299 -2.66 -36.33 7.62
N LEU A 300 -3.97 -36.45 7.41
CA LEU A 300 -4.97 -35.72 8.19
C LEU A 300 -5.24 -36.44 9.54
N LEU A 301 -4.93 -35.76 10.64
CA LEU A 301 -5.11 -36.29 12.00
C LEU A 301 -6.51 -36.01 12.54
N GLY A 302 -7.10 -34.86 12.20
CA GLY A 302 -8.46 -34.48 12.56
C GLY A 302 -8.80 -33.07 12.10
N PRO A 303 -10.07 -32.63 12.21
CA PRO A 303 -11.18 -33.34 12.84
C PRO A 303 -11.86 -34.36 11.90
N ALA A 304 -12.75 -35.22 12.43
CA ALA A 304 -13.32 -36.35 11.69
C ALA A 304 -14.21 -35.91 10.52
N GLU A 305 -14.85 -34.76 10.63
CA GLU A 305 -15.69 -34.14 9.62
C GLU A 305 -14.86 -33.80 8.37
N VAL A 306 -13.63 -33.29 8.53
CA VAL A 306 -12.73 -33.02 7.40
C VAL A 306 -12.27 -34.33 6.75
N LYS A 307 -12.07 -35.40 7.54
CA LYS A 307 -11.75 -36.73 6.99
C LYS A 307 -12.89 -37.26 6.13
N ALA A 308 -14.13 -37.10 6.57
CA ALA A 308 -15.31 -37.53 5.81
C ALA A 308 -15.41 -36.81 4.45
N GLU A 309 -15.20 -35.50 4.42
CA GLU A 309 -15.16 -34.72 3.18
C GLU A 309 -14.02 -35.17 2.25
N LEU A 310 -12.82 -35.43 2.81
CA LEU A 310 -11.68 -35.88 2.02
C LEU A 310 -11.92 -37.26 1.38
N VAL A 311 -12.60 -38.16 2.10
CA VAL A 311 -13.05 -39.46 1.57
C VAL A 311 -14.05 -39.27 0.44
N ALA A 312 -15.02 -38.36 0.59
CA ALA A 312 -16.00 -38.07 -0.45
C ALA A 312 -15.34 -37.54 -1.73
N ILE A 313 -14.38 -36.61 -1.59
CA ILE A 313 -13.58 -36.09 -2.71
C ILE A 313 -12.78 -37.22 -3.37
N GLY A 314 -12.13 -38.08 -2.58
CA GLY A 314 -11.40 -39.23 -3.10
C GLY A 314 -12.30 -40.17 -3.93
N ALA A 315 -13.50 -40.47 -3.45
CA ALA A 315 -14.48 -41.28 -4.18
C ALA A 315 -14.98 -40.60 -5.46
N GLU A 316 -15.15 -39.28 -5.46
CA GLU A 316 -15.48 -38.50 -6.67
C GLU A 316 -14.35 -38.55 -7.70
N LEU A 317 -13.10 -38.34 -7.28
CA LEU A 317 -11.93 -38.43 -8.15
C LEU A 317 -11.80 -39.81 -8.78
N VAL A 318 -12.00 -40.88 -8.01
CA VAL A 318 -12.01 -42.25 -8.54
C VAL A 318 -13.12 -42.40 -9.58
N ARG A 319 -14.38 -42.05 -9.25
CA ARG A 319 -15.51 -42.18 -10.19
C ARG A 319 -15.31 -41.42 -11.50
N ALA A 320 -14.82 -40.18 -11.43
CA ALA A 320 -14.63 -39.32 -12.59
C ALA A 320 -13.55 -39.84 -13.55
N ASN A 321 -12.53 -40.55 -13.04
CA ASN A 321 -11.37 -40.95 -13.82
C ASN A 321 -11.29 -42.47 -14.10
N SER A 322 -12.24 -43.27 -13.60
CA SER A 322 -12.30 -44.72 -13.84
C SER A 322 -13.13 -45.11 -15.07
N SER A 323 -13.79 -44.17 -15.73
CA SER A 323 -14.48 -44.41 -17.00
C SER A 323 -13.51 -44.23 -18.18
N GLN A 324 -13.30 -45.26 -18.99
CA GLN A 324 -12.50 -45.15 -20.22
C GLN A 324 -13.09 -44.08 -21.16
N PRO A 325 -12.28 -43.23 -21.80
CA PRO A 325 -12.78 -42.38 -22.88
C PRO A 325 -13.34 -43.29 -23.98
N GLY A 326 -14.65 -43.16 -24.25
CA GLY A 326 -15.31 -43.96 -25.28
C GLY A 326 -14.55 -43.86 -26.59
N GLU A 327 -14.26 -45.02 -27.20
CA GLU A 327 -13.66 -45.08 -28.53
C GLU A 327 -14.46 -44.18 -29.49
N PRO A 328 -13.81 -43.27 -30.24
CA PRO A 328 -14.50 -42.53 -31.28
C PRO A 328 -14.99 -43.54 -32.32
N GLY A 329 -16.32 -43.61 -32.47
CA GLY A 329 -17.00 -44.57 -33.33
C GLY A 329 -16.42 -44.59 -34.75
N ARG A 330 -16.16 -45.80 -35.25
CA ARG A 330 -15.96 -46.09 -36.68
C ARG A 330 -17.27 -46.06 -37.44
#